data_AF-A0A1M6IQ08-F1
#
_entry.id   AF-A0A1M6IQ08-F1
#
_cell.length_a   1.000
_cell.length_b   1.000
_cell.length_c   1.000
_cell.angle_alpha   90.00
_cell.angle_beta   90.00
_cell.angle_gamma   90.00
#
_symmetry.space_group_name_H-M   'P 1'
#
loop_
_entity.id
_entity.type
_entity.pdbx_description
1 polymer ?
#
loop_
_entity_poly.entity_id
_entity_poly.type
_entity_poly.pdbx_seq_one_letter_code
_entity_poly.pdbx_strand_id
1 'polypeptide(L)'
;MIFIPPATGTSVAKTRSRRPLLLLAVAASALLAARPALAVLGEGDGEGAAPVVTRSYTVVSPERLAAVRKADRDYVTGMRAHHAGALTMSQEYLKDPQASSPILKELAHAIMQNQRYEIAVLDEVARQLDQAPRMVDLGFLRFAVQPAASEGLAQQYRYARYPVPSLLTPVFRADAPVTMRDVQFAKAMTIHHQGALDMARAYQADPNARNSFLGLMNVDIVTDQSQEIALMRRVVAAYAGDAEAVPVPASMIHGMDGMSHGGHGGASPPADRHAGHGTGAAAEQGGGHAGREAVMPPAPARPRRAATPPAQRRPPASRGSGQGGGSGHGGSEGAAPRAGAGAPAGHHHH
;
A
#
# COMPACT_ATOMS: atom_id res chain seq x y z
N MET A 1 30.52 -77.11 -21.09
CA MET A 1 29.10 -77.09 -21.50
C MET A 1 28.82 -75.82 -22.29
N ILE A 2 28.48 -76.04 -23.56
CA ILE A 2 27.60 -75.28 -24.46
C ILE A 2 28.06 -73.90 -24.98
N PHE A 3 28.08 -73.89 -26.31
CA PHE A 3 28.53 -72.93 -27.32
C PHE A 3 27.26 -72.38 -28.02
N ILE A 4 27.28 -71.13 -28.49
CA ILE A 4 26.25 -70.48 -29.34
C ILE A 4 26.65 -70.69 -30.82
N PRO A 5 25.79 -71.01 -31.84
CA PRO A 5 25.02 -70.02 -32.65
C PRO A 5 23.77 -70.61 -33.43
N PRO A 6 23.24 -70.02 -34.54
CA PRO A 6 22.32 -68.85 -34.60
C PRO A 6 21.04 -69.03 -35.48
N ALA A 7 20.16 -68.00 -35.42
CA ALA A 7 19.26 -67.41 -36.44
C ALA A 7 18.20 -68.22 -37.22
N THR A 8 16.94 -67.73 -37.17
CA THR A 8 16.00 -67.34 -38.26
C THR A 8 14.66 -66.98 -37.56
N GLY A 9 13.97 -65.85 -37.74
CA GLY A 9 13.70 -65.07 -38.94
C GLY A 9 12.28 -65.37 -39.42
N THR A 10 11.25 -64.63 -38.97
CA THR A 10 10.12 -64.20 -39.81
C THR A 10 9.28 -63.12 -39.14
N SER A 11 8.96 -62.13 -39.98
CA SER A 11 8.24 -60.88 -39.77
C SER A 11 6.73 -61.06 -39.57
N VAL A 12 6.15 -60.29 -38.65
CA VAL A 12 4.79 -59.75 -38.85
C VAL A 12 4.80 -58.28 -38.44
N ALA A 13 4.72 -57.42 -39.45
CA ALA A 13 4.45 -55.99 -39.31
C ALA A 13 3.05 -55.76 -38.73
N LYS A 14 2.93 -54.88 -37.74
CA LYS A 14 1.65 -54.25 -37.39
C LYS A 14 1.83 -52.75 -37.22
N THR A 15 1.65 -52.09 -38.36
CA THR A 15 1.16 -50.72 -38.58
C THR A 15 1.03 -49.81 -37.35
N ARG A 16 1.96 -48.86 -37.26
CA ARG A 16 1.85 -47.63 -36.46
C ARG A 16 0.68 -46.80 -37.00
N SER A 17 -0.42 -46.72 -36.25
CA SER A 17 -1.48 -45.75 -36.52
C SER A 17 -0.98 -44.35 -36.18
N ARG A 18 -0.69 -43.56 -37.21
CA ARG A 18 -0.60 -42.10 -37.11
C ARG A 18 -2.03 -41.56 -37.16
N ARG A 19 -2.53 -41.04 -36.05
CA ARG A 19 -3.67 -40.11 -36.04
C ARG A 19 -3.17 -38.72 -35.62
N PRO A 20 -3.71 -37.66 -36.22
CA PRO A 20 -3.04 -36.37 -36.33
C PRO A 20 -3.16 -35.54 -35.05
N LEU A 21 -2.06 -34.87 -34.69
CA LEU A 21 -2.08 -33.68 -33.86
C LEU A 21 -2.96 -32.63 -34.55
N LEU A 22 -4.13 -32.31 -34.00
CA LEU A 22 -4.75 -31.00 -34.07
C LEU A 22 -6.02 -31.03 -33.22
N LEU A 23 -6.24 -29.96 -32.45
CA LEU A 23 -7.34 -29.71 -31.50
C LEU A 23 -7.06 -30.15 -30.05
N LEU A 24 -6.21 -29.39 -29.35
CA LEU A 24 -6.67 -28.66 -28.15
C LEU A 24 -5.71 -27.53 -27.74
N ALA A 25 -5.17 -26.79 -28.72
CA ALA A 25 -4.50 -25.51 -28.50
C ALA A 25 -5.49 -24.33 -28.35
N VAL A 26 -6.65 -24.58 -27.72
CA VAL A 26 -7.68 -23.55 -27.45
C VAL A 26 -7.97 -23.39 -25.95
N ALA A 27 -7.50 -24.31 -25.09
CA ALA A 27 -7.62 -24.14 -23.63
C ALA A 27 -6.49 -23.32 -22.99
N ALA A 28 -5.37 -23.08 -23.69
CA ALA A 28 -4.23 -22.33 -23.16
C ALA A 28 -4.32 -20.81 -23.40
N SER A 29 -5.20 -20.34 -24.29
CA SER A 29 -5.36 -18.91 -24.59
C SER A 29 -6.44 -18.23 -23.74
N ALA A 30 -7.26 -18.99 -23.01
CA ALA A 30 -8.27 -18.45 -22.09
C ALA A 30 -7.74 -18.20 -20.66
N LEU A 31 -6.49 -18.57 -20.37
CA LEU A 31 -5.82 -18.30 -19.10
C LEU A 31 -4.99 -17.00 -19.11
N LEU A 32 -5.00 -16.25 -20.23
CA LEU A 32 -4.27 -14.98 -20.37
C LEU A 32 -5.16 -13.73 -20.37
N ALA A 33 -6.36 -13.82 -19.78
CA ALA A 33 -7.23 -12.67 -19.53
C ALA A 33 -7.97 -12.75 -18.19
N ALA A 34 -7.48 -13.57 -17.25
CA ALA A 34 -7.79 -13.32 -15.84
C ALA A 34 -7.05 -12.04 -15.47
N ARG A 35 -7.70 -10.90 -15.63
CA ARG A 35 -7.28 -9.67 -14.96
C ARG A 35 -7.08 -10.05 -13.49
N PRO A 36 -5.89 -9.83 -12.89
CA PRO A 36 -5.82 -9.90 -11.44
C PRO A 36 -6.92 -8.99 -10.93
N ALA A 37 -7.72 -9.49 -9.98
CA ALA A 37 -8.74 -8.69 -9.32
C ALA A 37 -8.11 -7.34 -8.95
N LEU A 38 -8.79 -6.27 -9.35
CA LEU A 38 -8.42 -4.86 -9.20
C LEU A 38 -7.65 -4.64 -7.89
N ALA A 39 -6.36 -4.31 -8.01
CA ALA A 39 -5.57 -3.81 -6.90
C ALA A 39 -6.14 -2.43 -6.52
N VAL A 40 -6.97 -2.38 -5.48
CA VAL A 40 -7.57 -1.13 -4.98
C VAL A 40 -6.49 -0.12 -4.57
N LEU A 41 -5.29 -0.60 -4.22
CA LEU A 41 -4.14 0.21 -3.83
C LEU A 41 -3.06 0.33 -4.93
N GLY A 42 -3.31 -0.14 -6.14
CA GLY A 42 -2.30 -0.22 -7.20
C GLY A 42 -2.88 -0.20 -8.60
N GLU A 43 -3.69 0.80 -8.94
CA GLU A 43 -4.06 1.01 -10.34
C GLU A 43 -3.02 1.89 -11.03
N GLY A 44 -2.30 1.27 -11.97
CA GLY A 44 -1.27 1.90 -12.78
C GLY A 44 -1.77 3.05 -13.65
N ASP A 45 -0.82 3.90 -14.01
CA ASP A 45 -0.99 5.19 -14.67
C ASP A 45 -1.65 5.05 -16.05
N GLY A 46 -2.97 5.20 -16.10
CA GLY A 46 -3.65 5.56 -17.35
C GLY A 46 -3.34 7.02 -17.67
N GLU A 47 -2.28 7.28 -18.45
CA GLU A 47 -1.94 8.62 -18.91
C GLU A 47 -3.15 9.32 -19.57
N GLY A 48 -3.58 10.45 -19.00
CA GLY A 48 -4.47 11.41 -19.66
C GLY A 48 -5.95 11.40 -19.24
N ALA A 49 -6.42 10.42 -18.45
CA ALA A 49 -7.79 10.45 -17.91
C ALA A 49 -7.84 11.21 -16.57
N ALA A 50 -8.79 12.14 -16.40
CA ALA A 50 -9.01 12.77 -15.10
C ALA A 50 -9.43 11.70 -14.08
N PRO A 51 -8.88 11.71 -12.85
CA PRO A 51 -9.24 10.71 -11.84
C PRO A 51 -10.74 10.82 -11.54
N VAL A 52 -11.48 9.74 -11.78
CA VAL A 52 -12.89 9.63 -11.44
C VAL A 52 -13.00 8.91 -10.11
N VAL A 53 -13.36 9.66 -9.07
CA VAL A 53 -13.63 9.09 -7.75
C VAL A 53 -15.08 8.63 -7.73
N THR A 54 -15.29 7.33 -7.60
CA THR A 54 -16.62 6.74 -7.45
C THR A 54 -16.86 6.34 -6.00
N ARG A 55 -18.13 6.27 -5.61
CA ARG A 55 -18.53 5.86 -4.26
C ARG A 55 -19.12 4.46 -4.32
N SER A 56 -18.65 3.59 -3.44
CA SER A 56 -19.21 2.26 -3.24
C SER A 56 -20.20 2.25 -2.08
N TYR A 57 -21.08 1.26 -2.07
CA TYR A 57 -22.14 1.13 -1.08
C TYR A 57 -22.26 -0.30 -0.57
N THR A 58 -22.58 -0.43 0.70
CA THR A 58 -22.98 -1.68 1.34
C THR A 58 -24.51 -1.71 1.42
N VAL A 59 -25.12 -2.78 0.91
CA VAL A 59 -26.58 -2.99 0.93
C VAL A 59 -26.90 -4.14 1.87
N VAL A 60 -27.68 -3.87 2.91
CA VAL A 60 -28.03 -4.85 3.95
C VAL A 60 -29.48 -4.66 4.40
N SER A 61 -30.04 -5.63 5.11
CA SER A 61 -31.35 -5.43 5.74
C SER A 61 -31.25 -4.39 6.88
N PRO A 62 -32.34 -3.66 7.19
CA PRO A 62 -32.37 -2.68 8.27
C PRO A 62 -31.86 -3.21 9.62
N GLU A 63 -32.18 -4.46 9.92
CA GLU A 63 -31.88 -5.12 11.19
C GLU A 63 -30.37 -5.37 11.36
N ARG A 64 -29.66 -5.58 10.25
CA ARG A 64 -28.22 -5.85 10.24
C ARG A 64 -27.36 -4.59 10.20
N LEU A 65 -27.93 -3.46 9.80
CA LEU A 65 -27.21 -2.22 9.53
C LEU A 65 -26.33 -1.75 10.69
N ALA A 66 -26.85 -1.79 11.91
CA ALA A 66 -26.10 -1.35 13.09
C ALA A 66 -24.87 -2.23 13.35
N ALA A 67 -25.01 -3.55 13.27
CA ALA A 67 -23.92 -4.49 13.49
C ALA A 67 -22.84 -4.37 12.40
N VAL A 68 -23.24 -4.25 11.13
CA VAL A 68 -22.34 -4.07 10.00
C VAL A 68 -21.54 -2.78 10.13
N ARG A 69 -22.21 -1.65 10.38
CA ARG A 69 -21.53 -0.36 10.56
C ARG A 69 -20.56 -0.38 11.74
N LYS A 70 -20.91 -1.09 12.83
CA LYS A 70 -20.04 -1.24 13.99
C LYS A 70 -18.78 -2.04 13.64
N ALA A 71 -18.93 -3.18 12.97
CA ALA A 71 -17.78 -4.01 12.55
C ALA A 71 -16.81 -3.22 11.67
N ASP A 72 -17.33 -2.52 10.65
CA ASP A 72 -16.52 -1.68 9.76
C ASP A 72 -15.83 -0.53 10.53
N ARG A 73 -16.55 0.13 11.45
CA ARG A 73 -16.00 1.26 12.23
C ARG A 73 -14.90 0.81 13.20
N ASP A 74 -15.14 -0.28 13.93
CA ASP A 74 -14.16 -0.82 14.88
C ASP A 74 -12.88 -1.24 14.14
N TYR A 75 -13.02 -1.91 12.99
CA TYR A 75 -11.88 -2.28 12.16
C TYR A 75 -11.09 -1.07 11.67
N VAL A 76 -11.77 -0.06 11.12
CA VAL A 76 -11.14 1.16 10.62
C VAL A 76 -10.43 1.91 11.76
N THR A 77 -11.06 2.04 12.92
CA THR A 77 -10.43 2.67 14.10
C THR A 77 -9.18 1.91 14.55
N GLY A 78 -9.27 0.59 14.67
CA GLY A 78 -8.14 -0.25 15.05
C GLY A 78 -7.00 -0.18 14.03
N MET A 79 -7.26 -0.55 12.77
CA MET A 79 -6.20 -0.67 11.76
C MET A 79 -5.51 0.66 11.48
N ARG A 80 -6.24 1.78 11.59
CA ARG A 80 -5.65 3.11 11.48
C ARG A 80 -4.64 3.40 12.59
N ALA A 81 -4.99 3.09 13.85
CA ALA A 81 -4.08 3.27 14.99
C ALA A 81 -2.86 2.35 14.88
N HIS A 82 -3.08 1.11 14.43
CA HIS A 82 -2.03 0.14 14.15
C HIS A 82 -1.04 0.66 13.10
N HIS A 83 -1.52 1.11 11.93
CA HIS A 83 -0.64 1.68 10.91
C HIS A 83 0.13 2.91 11.39
N ALA A 84 -0.49 3.77 12.21
CA ALA A 84 0.21 4.90 12.82
C ALA A 84 1.38 4.45 13.71
N GLY A 85 1.24 3.32 14.41
CA GLY A 85 2.32 2.66 15.15
C GLY A 85 3.50 2.29 14.26
N ALA A 86 3.25 1.63 13.13
CA ALA A 86 4.29 1.27 12.15
C ALA A 86 5.04 2.49 11.59
N LEU A 87 4.35 3.62 11.37
CA LEU A 87 5.00 4.86 10.95
C LEU A 87 6.00 5.36 12.00
N THR A 88 5.61 5.35 13.28
CA THR A 88 6.48 5.76 14.39
C THR A 88 7.69 4.83 14.50
N MET A 89 7.47 3.52 14.51
CA MET A 89 8.54 2.52 14.59
C MET A 89 9.57 2.66 13.46
N SER A 90 9.08 2.87 12.22
CA SER A 90 9.92 3.06 11.04
C SER A 90 10.72 4.37 11.12
N GLN A 91 10.10 5.45 11.60
CA GLN A 91 10.77 6.73 11.75
C GLN A 91 11.84 6.70 12.86
N GLU A 92 11.58 6.02 13.98
CA GLU A 92 12.56 5.81 15.05
C GLU A 92 13.75 4.99 14.57
N TYR A 93 13.50 3.91 13.83
CA TYR A 93 14.57 3.10 13.23
C TYR A 93 15.45 3.90 12.27
N LEU A 94 14.85 4.70 11.38
CA LEU A 94 15.60 5.53 10.41
C LEU A 94 16.44 6.63 11.07
N LYS A 95 16.09 7.07 12.29
CA LYS A 95 16.83 8.09 13.05
C LYS A 95 17.96 7.51 13.88
N ASP A 96 17.96 6.20 14.12
CA ASP A 96 18.92 5.56 15.00
C ASP A 96 20.28 5.40 14.29
N PRO A 97 21.38 5.97 14.81
CA PRO A 97 22.70 5.84 14.19
C PRO A 97 23.23 4.41 14.22
N GLN A 98 22.67 3.51 15.04
CA GLN A 98 23.02 2.10 15.08
C GLN A 98 22.27 1.25 14.04
N ALA A 99 21.26 1.81 13.37
CA ALA A 99 20.61 1.16 12.24
C ALA A 99 21.56 1.17 11.03
N SER A 100 22.00 0.00 10.58
CA SER A 100 23.00 -0.11 9.50
C SER A 100 22.44 -0.78 8.26
N SER A 101 21.51 -1.73 8.41
CA SER A 101 20.95 -2.52 7.32
C SER A 101 20.28 -1.65 6.23
N PRO A 102 20.87 -1.53 5.03
CA PRO A 102 20.29 -0.70 3.96
C PRO A 102 18.93 -1.22 3.51
N ILE A 103 18.77 -2.54 3.48
CA ILE A 103 17.52 -3.20 3.08
C ILE A 103 16.38 -2.93 4.06
N LEU A 104 16.66 -2.86 5.37
CA LEU A 104 15.66 -2.48 6.36
C LEU A 104 15.35 -0.97 6.31
N LYS A 105 16.32 -0.12 5.92
CA LYS A 105 16.06 1.31 5.71
C LYS A 105 15.14 1.53 4.51
N GLU A 106 15.38 0.82 3.41
CA GLU A 106 14.47 0.80 2.26
C GLU A 106 13.08 0.28 2.64
N LEU A 107 13.00 -0.83 3.39
CA LEU A 107 11.73 -1.34 3.91
C LEU A 107 11.01 -0.31 4.80
N ALA A 108 11.71 0.36 5.71
CA ALA A 108 11.13 1.38 6.59
C ALA A 108 10.55 2.56 5.78
N HIS A 109 11.24 2.99 4.71
CA HIS A 109 10.69 3.98 3.79
C HIS A 109 9.44 3.47 3.05
N ALA A 110 9.46 2.21 2.59
CA ALA A 110 8.32 1.57 1.93
C ALA A 110 7.09 1.50 2.86
N ILE A 111 7.26 1.01 4.09
CA ILE A 111 6.22 0.98 5.13
C ILE A 111 5.67 2.38 5.37
N MET A 112 6.54 3.38 5.53
CA MET A 112 6.12 4.75 5.78
C MET A 112 5.31 5.36 4.64
N GLN A 113 5.60 5.02 3.39
CA GLN A 113 4.86 5.53 2.23
C GLN A 113 3.53 4.79 2.05
N ASN A 114 3.58 3.45 2.07
CA ASN A 114 2.42 2.61 1.80
C ASN A 114 1.38 2.73 2.92
N GLN A 115 1.80 2.64 4.20
CA GLN A 115 0.85 2.72 5.31
C GLN A 115 0.29 4.13 5.54
N ARG A 116 0.97 5.19 5.10
CA ARG A 116 0.39 6.55 5.08
C ARG A 116 -0.78 6.64 4.11
N TYR A 117 -0.64 6.02 2.94
CA TYR A 117 -1.73 5.97 1.97
C TYR A 117 -2.89 5.11 2.50
N GLU A 118 -2.60 3.96 3.10
CA GLU A 118 -3.62 3.12 3.75
C GLU A 118 -4.36 3.87 4.87
N ILE A 119 -3.68 4.67 5.69
CA ILE A 119 -4.33 5.56 6.68
C ILE A 119 -5.28 6.56 6.00
N ALA A 120 -4.87 7.18 4.89
CA ALA A 120 -5.73 8.11 4.15
C ALA A 120 -6.98 7.42 3.57
N VAL A 121 -6.82 6.17 3.11
CA VAL A 121 -7.92 5.33 2.66
C VAL A 121 -8.87 4.98 3.83
N LEU A 122 -8.34 4.57 4.97
CA LEU A 122 -9.12 4.28 6.19
C LEU A 122 -9.87 5.54 6.69
N ASP A 123 -9.24 6.72 6.62
CA ASP A 123 -9.86 8.01 6.93
C ASP A 123 -11.01 8.35 5.96
N GLU A 124 -10.89 8.03 4.67
CA GLU A 124 -12.00 8.15 3.73
C GLU A 124 -13.13 7.17 4.06
N VAL A 125 -12.82 5.90 4.33
CA VAL A 125 -13.85 4.92 4.73
C VAL A 125 -14.58 5.41 5.99
N ALA A 126 -13.87 5.93 7.00
CA ALA A 126 -14.48 6.51 8.19
C ALA A 126 -15.46 7.64 7.84
N ARG A 127 -15.09 8.55 6.95
CA ARG A 127 -15.96 9.64 6.46
C ARG A 127 -17.17 9.13 5.67
N GLN A 128 -17.06 8.01 4.95
CA GLN A 128 -18.22 7.39 4.31
C GLN A 128 -19.17 6.76 5.35
N LEU A 129 -18.63 6.08 6.36
CA LEU A 129 -19.42 5.46 7.42
C LEU A 129 -20.17 6.49 8.29
N ASP A 130 -19.67 7.73 8.39
CA ASP A 130 -20.32 8.83 9.10
C ASP A 130 -21.55 9.40 8.36
N GLN A 131 -21.67 9.13 7.05
CA GLN A 131 -22.86 9.54 6.29
C GLN A 131 -24.07 8.70 6.67
N ALA A 132 -25.23 9.37 6.74
CA ALA A 132 -26.49 8.72 7.07
C ALA A 132 -26.85 7.65 6.02
N PRO A 133 -27.19 6.42 6.44
CA PRO A 133 -27.67 5.39 5.52
C PRO A 133 -29.04 5.78 4.95
N ARG A 134 -29.28 5.42 3.70
CA ARG A 134 -30.60 5.59 3.07
C ARG A 134 -31.42 4.33 3.27
N MET A 135 -32.61 4.48 3.83
CA MET A 135 -33.61 3.41 3.87
C MET A 135 -34.41 3.40 2.58
N VAL A 136 -34.50 2.23 1.94
CA VAL A 136 -35.31 2.02 0.75
C VAL A 136 -36.39 1.00 1.10
N ASP A 137 -37.63 1.38 0.85
CA ASP A 137 -38.81 0.56 1.08
C ASP A 137 -39.60 0.46 -0.24
N LEU A 138 -39.75 -0.75 -0.75
CA LEU A 138 -40.48 -1.07 -1.97
C LEU A 138 -41.82 -1.77 -1.67
N GLY A 139 -42.26 -1.79 -0.40
CA GLY A 139 -43.47 -2.46 0.08
C GLY A 139 -43.29 -3.96 0.32
N PHE A 140 -42.67 -4.69 -0.62
CA PHE A 140 -42.36 -6.12 -0.47
C PHE A 140 -40.91 -6.40 -0.04
N LEU A 141 -40.05 -5.38 -0.08
CA LEU A 141 -38.64 -5.49 0.26
C LEU A 141 -38.17 -4.18 0.90
N ARG A 142 -37.42 -4.30 2.00
CA ARG A 142 -36.78 -3.17 2.67
C ARG A 142 -35.29 -3.43 2.86
N PHE A 143 -34.47 -2.45 2.51
CA PHE A 143 -33.02 -2.52 2.68
C PHE A 143 -32.44 -1.14 3.01
N ALA A 144 -31.28 -1.16 3.67
CA ALA A 144 -30.46 -0.01 3.95
C ALA A 144 -29.30 0.04 2.96
N VAL A 145 -29.02 1.23 2.44
CA VAL A 145 -27.87 1.53 1.59
C VAL A 145 -26.93 2.45 2.35
N GLN A 146 -25.77 1.93 2.74
CA GLN A 146 -24.74 2.65 3.48
C GLN A 146 -23.58 3.02 2.54
N PRO A 147 -23.18 4.30 2.42
CA PRO A 147 -21.91 4.66 1.83
C PRO A 147 -20.75 3.90 2.50
N ALA A 148 -19.96 3.18 1.70
CA ALA A 148 -18.97 2.23 2.20
C ALA A 148 -17.52 2.71 2.00
N ALA A 149 -17.16 3.19 0.82
CA ALA A 149 -15.82 3.71 0.51
C ALA A 149 -15.85 4.63 -0.71
N SER A 150 -14.68 5.18 -1.04
CA SER A 150 -14.44 5.84 -2.33
C SER A 150 -13.34 5.10 -3.09
N GLU A 151 -13.62 4.76 -4.34
CA GLU A 151 -12.68 4.13 -5.26
C GLU A 151 -11.99 5.21 -6.10
N GLY A 152 -10.81 4.91 -6.66
CA GLY A 152 -10.03 5.88 -7.43
C GLY A 152 -9.15 6.82 -6.59
N LEU A 153 -9.02 6.57 -5.28
CA LEU A 153 -8.20 7.38 -4.37
C LEU A 153 -6.71 7.34 -4.73
N ALA A 154 -6.22 6.22 -5.26
CA ALA A 154 -4.83 6.09 -5.67
C ALA A 154 -4.49 7.12 -6.75
N GLN A 155 -5.31 7.22 -7.80
CA GLN A 155 -5.13 8.21 -8.87
C GLN A 155 -5.38 9.63 -8.38
N GLN A 156 -6.38 9.83 -7.52
CA GLN A 156 -6.66 11.15 -6.95
C GLN A 156 -5.46 11.68 -6.15
N TYR A 157 -4.85 10.84 -5.32
CA TYR A 157 -3.66 11.20 -4.54
C TYR A 157 -2.35 11.08 -5.31
N ARG A 158 -2.40 10.64 -6.59
CA ARG A 158 -1.21 10.31 -7.40
C ARG A 158 -0.27 9.39 -6.63
N TYR A 159 -0.86 8.45 -5.91
CA TYR A 159 -0.13 7.50 -5.10
C TYR A 159 0.51 6.48 -6.02
N ALA A 160 1.84 6.48 -6.02
CA ALA A 160 2.63 5.38 -6.54
C ALA A 160 3.04 4.51 -5.36
N ARG A 161 2.69 3.22 -5.43
CA ARG A 161 3.06 2.25 -4.42
C ARG A 161 4.58 2.10 -4.36
N TYR A 162 5.16 2.22 -3.17
CA TYR A 162 6.59 2.02 -3.00
C TYR A 162 6.89 0.52 -3.00
N PRO A 163 7.82 0.04 -3.84
CA PRO A 163 8.10 -1.38 -3.93
C PRO A 163 8.73 -1.89 -2.63
N VAL A 164 8.19 -2.99 -2.10
CA VAL A 164 8.85 -3.74 -1.02
C VAL A 164 10.07 -4.43 -1.62
N PRO A 165 11.23 -4.42 -0.95
CA PRO A 165 12.39 -5.12 -1.46
C PRO A 165 12.14 -6.62 -1.65
N SER A 166 12.60 -7.18 -2.77
CA SER A 166 12.37 -8.57 -3.14
C SER A 166 12.93 -9.57 -2.11
N LEU A 167 12.27 -10.72 -1.98
CA LEU A 167 12.76 -11.85 -1.18
C LEU A 167 14.11 -12.41 -1.68
N LEU A 168 14.51 -12.09 -2.91
CA LEU A 168 15.82 -12.48 -3.46
C LEU A 168 16.90 -11.42 -3.21
N THR A 169 16.55 -10.22 -2.74
CA THR A 169 17.52 -9.16 -2.46
C THR A 169 18.50 -9.64 -1.37
N PRO A 170 19.83 -9.50 -1.57
CA PRO A 170 20.81 -9.84 -0.55
C PRO A 170 20.59 -9.02 0.72
N VAL A 171 20.48 -9.71 1.87
CA VAL A 171 20.29 -9.08 3.19
C VAL A 171 21.60 -8.88 3.94
N PHE A 172 22.65 -9.59 3.54
CA PHE A 172 23.98 -9.45 4.11
C PHE A 172 24.83 -8.53 3.23
N ARG A 173 25.56 -7.62 3.88
CA ARG A 173 26.54 -6.74 3.26
C ARG A 173 27.77 -6.63 4.16
N ALA A 174 28.95 -6.90 3.61
CA ALA A 174 30.19 -6.85 4.39
C ALA A 174 30.53 -5.43 4.88
N ASP A 175 30.15 -4.41 4.11
CA ASP A 175 30.33 -2.98 4.41
C ASP A 175 29.21 -2.39 5.30
N ALA A 176 28.14 -3.15 5.53
CA ALA A 176 27.01 -2.76 6.37
C ALA A 176 26.42 -4.01 7.06
N PRO A 177 27.13 -4.60 8.03
CA PRO A 177 26.65 -5.79 8.73
C PRO A 177 25.37 -5.49 9.51
N VAL A 178 24.49 -6.49 9.63
CA VAL A 178 23.27 -6.40 10.44
C VAL A 178 23.64 -6.14 11.90
N THR A 179 23.10 -5.09 12.50
CA THR A 179 23.35 -4.75 13.91
C THR A 179 22.29 -5.34 14.83
N MET A 180 22.55 -5.28 16.15
CA MET A 180 21.53 -5.60 17.16
C MET A 180 20.29 -4.70 17.00
N ARG A 181 20.48 -3.42 16.64
CA ARG A 181 19.37 -2.47 16.45
C ARG A 181 18.47 -2.84 15.27
N ASP A 182 19.08 -3.33 14.18
CA ASP A 182 18.38 -3.89 13.02
C ASP A 182 17.53 -5.11 13.41
N VAL A 183 18.10 -6.03 14.21
CA VAL A 183 17.38 -7.21 14.73
C VAL A 183 16.21 -6.78 15.62
N GLN A 184 16.39 -5.81 16.49
CA GLN A 184 15.30 -5.30 17.33
C GLN A 184 14.16 -4.71 16.50
N PHE A 185 14.46 -3.89 15.48
CA PHE A 185 13.44 -3.36 14.58
C PHE A 185 12.74 -4.47 13.81
N ALA A 186 13.49 -5.39 13.20
CA ALA A 186 12.92 -6.49 12.42
C ALA A 186 12.03 -7.40 13.28
N LYS A 187 12.44 -7.74 14.50
CA LYS A 187 11.61 -8.52 15.44
C LYS A 187 10.37 -7.74 15.88
N ALA A 188 10.51 -6.47 16.29
CA ALA A 188 9.39 -5.64 16.73
C ALA A 188 8.35 -5.45 15.61
N MET A 189 8.79 -5.10 14.40
CA MET A 189 7.92 -4.90 13.26
C MET A 189 7.33 -6.22 12.75
N THR A 190 8.02 -7.36 12.90
CA THR A 190 7.42 -8.68 12.64
C THR A 190 6.24 -8.96 13.58
N ILE A 191 6.36 -8.66 14.87
CA ILE A 191 5.27 -8.81 15.85
C ILE A 191 4.10 -7.89 15.47
N HIS A 192 4.39 -6.63 15.17
CA HIS A 192 3.41 -5.64 14.76
C HIS A 192 2.65 -6.09 13.49
N HIS A 193 3.37 -6.45 12.43
CA HIS A 193 2.73 -6.92 11.18
C HIS A 193 1.92 -8.20 11.34
N GLN A 194 2.32 -9.11 12.22
CA GLN A 194 1.49 -10.27 12.54
C GLN A 194 0.14 -9.84 13.14
N GLY A 195 0.12 -8.80 13.98
CA GLY A 195 -1.10 -8.19 14.49
C GLY A 195 -2.02 -7.68 13.38
N ALA A 196 -1.48 -6.97 12.38
CA ALA A 196 -2.26 -6.52 11.22
C ALA A 196 -2.83 -7.69 10.39
N LEU A 197 -2.04 -8.75 10.16
CA LEU A 197 -2.51 -9.97 9.51
C LEU A 197 -3.69 -10.59 10.27
N ASP A 198 -3.58 -10.68 11.59
CA ASP A 198 -4.61 -11.27 12.44
C ASP A 198 -5.90 -10.42 12.42
N MET A 199 -5.79 -9.10 12.52
CA MET A 199 -6.91 -8.18 12.39
C MET A 199 -7.59 -8.26 11.03
N ALA A 200 -6.81 -8.27 9.95
CA ALA A 200 -7.32 -8.34 8.58
C ALA A 200 -8.08 -9.65 8.34
N ARG A 201 -7.56 -10.77 8.86
CA ARG A 201 -8.21 -12.10 8.80
C ARG A 201 -9.45 -12.16 9.68
N ALA A 202 -9.40 -11.62 10.89
CA ALA A 202 -10.54 -11.56 11.80
C ALA A 202 -11.70 -10.77 11.18
N TYR A 203 -11.40 -9.63 10.56
CA TYR A 203 -12.40 -8.85 9.83
C TYR A 203 -12.99 -9.64 8.66
N GLN A 204 -12.16 -10.30 7.84
CA GLN A 204 -12.64 -11.15 6.74
C GLN A 204 -13.55 -12.31 7.22
N ALA A 205 -13.33 -12.80 8.44
CA ALA A 205 -14.13 -13.87 9.04
C ALA A 205 -15.41 -13.38 9.73
N ASP A 206 -15.55 -12.08 10.02
CA ASP A 206 -16.72 -11.53 10.69
C ASP A 206 -17.94 -11.56 9.74
N PRO A 207 -19.05 -12.24 10.08
CA PRO A 207 -20.25 -12.25 9.25
C PRO A 207 -20.89 -10.87 9.03
N ASN A 208 -20.54 -9.87 9.84
CA ASN A 208 -20.96 -8.48 9.75
C ASN A 208 -19.98 -7.58 8.97
N ALA A 209 -18.77 -8.04 8.65
CA ALA A 209 -17.88 -7.32 7.74
C ALA A 209 -18.44 -7.40 6.31
N ARG A 210 -19.16 -6.36 5.90
CA ARG A 210 -19.86 -6.31 4.59
C ARG A 210 -19.36 -5.20 3.67
N ASN A 211 -18.32 -4.48 4.09
CA ASN A 211 -17.63 -3.53 3.24
C ASN A 211 -16.62 -4.27 2.36
N SER A 212 -16.97 -4.48 1.09
CA SER A 212 -16.14 -5.18 0.11
C SER A 212 -14.83 -4.47 -0.19
N PHE A 213 -14.81 -3.14 -0.10
CA PHE A 213 -13.60 -2.34 -0.30
C PHE A 213 -12.58 -2.62 0.81
N LEU A 214 -13.01 -2.65 2.08
CA LEU A 214 -12.15 -3.08 3.19
C LEU A 214 -11.71 -4.54 3.03
N GLY A 215 -12.60 -5.42 2.54
CA GLY A 215 -12.26 -6.81 2.23
C GLY A 215 -11.13 -6.94 1.21
N LEU A 216 -11.13 -6.13 0.14
CA LEU A 216 -10.06 -6.09 -0.85
C LEU A 216 -8.77 -5.48 -0.29
N MET A 217 -8.86 -4.38 0.44
CA MET A 217 -7.72 -3.78 1.14
C MET A 217 -7.03 -4.80 2.06
N ASN A 218 -7.78 -5.68 2.71
CA ASN A 218 -7.22 -6.73 3.56
C ASN A 218 -6.43 -7.79 2.79
N VAL A 219 -6.79 -8.07 1.54
CA VAL A 219 -6.01 -8.97 0.68
C VAL A 219 -4.64 -8.36 0.39
N ASP A 220 -4.60 -7.06 0.10
CA ASP A 220 -3.35 -6.32 -0.13
C ASP A 220 -2.49 -6.29 1.14
N ILE A 221 -3.06 -5.90 2.29
CA ILE A 221 -2.37 -5.89 3.59
C ILE A 221 -1.75 -7.25 3.91
N VAL A 222 -2.53 -8.34 3.79
CA VAL A 222 -2.04 -9.69 4.10
C VAL A 222 -0.92 -10.09 3.14
N THR A 223 -1.05 -9.77 1.85
CA THR A 223 -0.04 -10.11 0.84
C THR A 223 1.27 -9.38 1.09
N ASP A 224 1.19 -8.09 1.34
CA ASP A 224 2.34 -7.20 1.44
C ASP A 224 3.09 -7.44 2.75
N GLN A 225 2.37 -7.40 3.86
CA GLN A 225 2.99 -7.55 5.17
C GLN A 225 3.52 -8.97 5.40
N SER A 226 2.97 -10.00 4.73
CA SER A 226 3.59 -11.34 4.72
C SER A 226 4.96 -11.35 4.04
N GLN A 227 5.13 -10.60 2.95
CA GLN A 227 6.43 -10.48 2.26
C GLN A 227 7.42 -9.69 3.12
N GLU A 228 6.97 -8.61 3.76
CA GLU A 228 7.78 -7.81 4.68
C GLU A 228 8.24 -8.62 5.90
N ILE A 229 7.36 -9.44 6.50
CA ILE A 229 7.71 -10.39 7.56
C ILE A 229 8.79 -11.37 7.09
N ALA A 230 8.64 -11.94 5.89
CA ALA A 230 9.63 -12.88 5.36
C ALA A 230 11.00 -12.21 5.13
N LEU A 231 11.03 -10.97 4.65
CA LEU A 231 12.25 -10.19 4.52
C LEU A 231 12.90 -9.92 5.89
N MET A 232 12.12 -9.46 6.88
CA MET A 232 12.61 -9.18 8.23
C MET A 232 13.19 -10.42 8.90
N ARG A 233 12.54 -11.59 8.75
CA ARG A 233 13.06 -12.87 9.25
C ARG A 233 14.40 -13.24 8.61
N ARG A 234 14.59 -12.98 7.31
CA ARG A 234 15.89 -13.18 6.64
C ARG A 234 16.97 -12.26 7.19
N VAL A 235 16.64 -11.00 7.49
CA VAL A 235 17.60 -10.06 8.09
C VAL A 235 18.00 -10.53 9.49
N VAL A 236 17.04 -10.97 10.32
CA VAL A 236 17.32 -11.55 11.64
C VAL A 236 18.26 -12.76 11.53
N ALA A 237 18.03 -13.65 10.56
CA ALA A 237 18.87 -14.83 10.33
C ALA A 237 20.28 -14.50 9.81
N ALA A 238 20.48 -13.31 9.23
CA ALA A 238 21.79 -12.84 8.76
C ALA A 238 22.61 -12.14 9.86
N TYR A 239 22.06 -12.01 11.07
CA TYR A 239 22.77 -11.44 12.21
C TYR A 239 23.91 -12.37 12.66
N ALA A 240 25.11 -11.82 12.83
CA ALA A 240 26.29 -12.61 13.21
C ALA A 240 26.32 -12.98 14.71
N GLY A 241 25.52 -12.31 15.54
CA GLY A 241 25.38 -12.61 16.96
C GLY A 241 24.25 -13.58 17.26
N ASP A 242 23.99 -13.81 18.54
CA ASP A 242 22.83 -14.58 18.99
C ASP A 242 21.56 -13.73 18.85
N ALA A 243 20.82 -13.96 17.75
CA ALA A 243 19.57 -13.25 17.48
C ALA A 243 18.49 -13.51 18.54
N GLU A 244 18.48 -14.70 19.16
CA GLU A 244 17.46 -15.05 20.17
C GLU A 244 17.65 -14.28 21.48
N ALA A 245 18.91 -14.02 21.85
CA ALA A 245 19.25 -13.20 23.01
C ALA A 245 18.93 -11.70 22.84
N VAL A 246 18.65 -11.21 21.63
CA VAL A 246 18.33 -9.80 21.39
C VAL A 246 16.93 -9.46 21.94
N PRO A 247 16.82 -8.61 22.98
CA PRO A 247 15.53 -8.26 23.57
C PRO A 247 14.77 -7.26 22.69
N VAL A 248 13.43 -7.38 22.67
CA VAL A 248 12.53 -6.38 22.10
C VAL A 248 11.72 -5.75 23.23
N PRO A 249 12.13 -4.59 23.75
CA PRO A 249 11.34 -3.84 24.72
C PRO A 249 9.92 -3.54 24.18
N ALA A 250 8.90 -3.65 25.04
CA ALA A 250 7.52 -3.35 24.66
C ALA A 250 7.35 -1.91 24.14
N SER A 251 8.17 -0.97 24.63
CA SER A 251 8.20 0.43 24.17
C SER A 251 8.61 0.62 22.71
N MET A 252 9.13 -0.42 22.05
CA MET A 252 9.46 -0.38 20.62
C MET A 252 8.27 -0.75 19.72
N ILE A 253 7.19 -1.26 20.30
CA ILE A 253 6.01 -1.71 19.58
C ILE A 253 4.89 -0.70 19.85
N HIS A 254 4.64 0.16 18.88
CA HIS A 254 3.62 1.22 18.98
C HIS A 254 2.31 0.79 18.32
N GLY A 255 1.18 1.41 18.68
CA GLY A 255 -0.09 1.20 17.95
C GLY A 255 -0.80 -0.14 18.18
N MET A 256 -0.33 -0.93 19.16
CA MET A 256 -0.95 -2.20 19.56
C MET A 256 -1.98 -2.06 20.69
N ASP A 257 -2.13 -0.86 21.27
CA ASP A 257 -3.04 -0.61 22.39
C ASP A 257 -4.51 -0.81 22.01
N GLY A 258 -5.29 -1.44 22.90
CA GLY A 258 -6.73 -1.62 22.70
C GLY A 258 -7.11 -2.65 21.63
N MET A 259 -6.13 -3.29 20.99
CA MET A 259 -6.36 -4.46 20.16
C MET A 259 -6.80 -5.62 21.06
N SER A 260 -8.04 -6.07 20.92
CA SER A 260 -8.47 -7.32 21.55
C SER A 260 -7.62 -8.45 20.96
N HIS A 261 -6.65 -8.95 21.73
CA HIS A 261 -5.97 -10.19 21.40
C HIS A 261 -7.06 -11.26 21.29
N GLY A 262 -7.38 -11.66 20.07
CA GLY A 262 -8.27 -12.76 19.79
C GLY A 262 -7.68 -14.05 20.33
N GLY A 263 -8.01 -14.38 21.58
CA GLY A 263 -7.95 -15.72 22.17
C GLY A 263 -6.66 -16.51 22.00
N HIS A 264 -5.63 -16.19 22.78
CA HIS A 264 -4.71 -17.23 23.26
C HIS A 264 -5.00 -17.48 24.74
N GLY A 265 -5.84 -18.48 25.00
CA GLY A 265 -6.03 -19.08 26.32
C GLY A 265 -4.75 -19.79 26.76
N GLY A 266 -3.82 -19.03 27.31
CA GLY A 266 -2.70 -19.55 28.10
C GLY A 266 -3.08 -19.47 29.58
N ALA A 267 -3.33 -20.62 30.20
CA ALA A 267 -3.56 -20.71 31.64
C ALA A 267 -2.38 -20.09 32.41
N SER A 268 -2.65 -19.07 33.22
CA SER A 268 -1.71 -18.64 34.26
C SER A 268 -1.80 -19.62 35.43
N PRO A 269 -0.68 -20.07 36.02
CA PRO A 269 -0.72 -20.83 37.26
C PRO A 269 -1.14 -19.91 38.42
N PRO A 270 -1.74 -20.45 39.50
CA PRO A 270 -2.25 -19.63 40.59
C PRO A 270 -1.09 -18.96 41.34
N ALA A 271 -1.23 -17.66 41.61
CA ALA A 271 -0.32 -16.92 42.47
C ALA A 271 -0.49 -17.38 43.92
N ASP A 272 0.62 -17.81 44.51
CA ASP A 272 0.73 -18.09 45.94
C ASP A 272 0.41 -16.84 46.76
N ARG A 273 -0.42 -17.04 47.79
CA ARG A 273 -0.74 -16.05 48.81
C ARG A 273 0.41 -16.01 49.81
N HIS A 274 1.01 -14.84 50.00
CA HIS A 274 1.64 -14.51 51.27
C HIS A 274 1.22 -13.13 51.75
N ALA A 275 0.85 -13.11 53.03
CA ALA A 275 0.14 -12.05 53.72
C ALA A 275 1.10 -11.11 54.48
N GLY A 276 0.60 -9.89 54.72
CA GLY A 276 1.00 -8.99 55.82
C GLY A 276 1.97 -7.87 55.42
N HIS A 277 1.86 -6.64 55.93
CA HIS A 277 0.94 -6.03 56.90
C HIS A 277 1.22 -4.50 56.93
N GLY A 278 0.17 -3.67 57.01
CA GLY A 278 0.04 -2.33 57.65
C GLY A 278 1.07 -1.20 57.40
N THR A 279 0.80 0.10 57.56
CA THR A 279 -0.35 0.91 58.03
C THR A 279 -0.09 2.40 57.73
N GLY A 280 -1.16 3.19 57.52
CA GLY A 280 -1.23 4.66 57.71
C GLY A 280 -0.81 5.51 56.48
N ALA A 281 -1.48 6.59 56.08
CA ALA A 281 -2.50 7.43 56.72
C ALA A 281 -3.38 8.11 55.65
N ALA A 282 -4.55 8.55 56.08
CA ALA A 282 -5.57 9.23 55.30
C ALA A 282 -5.24 10.72 55.07
N ALA A 283 -5.60 11.24 53.90
CA ALA A 283 -6.04 12.64 53.71
C ALA A 283 -6.89 12.79 52.43
N GLU A 284 -8.15 13.12 52.67
CA GLU A 284 -9.04 14.05 51.95
C GLU A 284 -9.40 13.88 50.46
N GLN A 285 -10.73 13.91 50.28
CA GLN A 285 -11.46 14.06 49.03
C GLN A 285 -11.50 15.54 48.61
N GLY A 286 -11.38 15.81 47.31
CA GLY A 286 -11.65 17.12 46.72
C GLY A 286 -11.66 17.03 45.20
N GLY A 287 -12.83 17.20 44.59
CA GLY A 287 -13.09 16.94 43.18
C GLY A 287 -12.44 17.91 42.19
N GLY A 288 -12.54 17.57 40.90
CA GLY A 288 -12.21 18.48 39.80
C GLY A 288 -11.73 17.78 38.54
N HIS A 289 -12.63 17.16 37.79
CA HIS A 289 -12.41 16.86 36.38
C HIS A 289 -12.30 18.20 35.62
N ALA A 290 -11.11 18.50 35.11
CA ALA A 290 -10.91 19.51 34.09
C ALA A 290 -10.22 18.85 32.88
N GLY A 291 -10.97 18.77 31.78
CA GLY A 291 -10.56 18.18 30.52
C GLY A 291 -9.30 18.84 29.96
N ARG A 292 -8.34 18.01 29.55
CA ARG A 292 -7.32 18.41 28.60
C ARG A 292 -7.91 18.24 27.21
N GLU A 293 -8.38 19.34 26.63
CA GLU A 293 -8.67 19.43 25.21
C GLU A 293 -7.41 19.08 24.42
N ALA A 294 -7.49 18.02 23.64
CA ALA A 294 -6.50 17.73 22.61
C ALA A 294 -6.64 18.81 21.52
N VAL A 295 -5.70 19.76 21.51
CA VAL A 295 -5.57 20.74 20.43
C VAL A 295 -5.19 20.00 19.15
N MET A 296 -6.15 19.86 18.23
CA MET A 296 -5.90 19.39 16.87
C MET A 296 -4.94 20.36 16.15
N PRO A 297 -3.96 19.88 15.38
CA PRO A 297 -3.25 20.74 14.43
C PRO A 297 -4.20 21.19 13.31
N PRO A 298 -4.06 22.42 12.78
CA PRO A 298 -4.93 22.93 11.73
C PRO A 298 -4.81 22.12 10.44
N ALA A 299 -5.95 21.91 9.78
CA ALA A 299 -6.04 21.25 8.48
C ALA A 299 -5.19 21.97 7.41
N PRO A 300 -4.58 21.25 6.46
CA PRO A 300 -3.84 21.88 5.37
C PRO A 300 -4.76 22.74 4.50
N ALA A 301 -4.29 23.94 4.17
CA ALA A 301 -5.02 24.90 3.35
C ALA A 301 -5.30 24.33 1.95
N ARG A 302 -6.55 24.48 1.48
CA ARG A 302 -6.93 24.15 0.10
C ARG A 302 -6.09 24.98 -0.89
N PRO A 303 -5.63 24.40 -2.01
CA PRO A 303 -4.98 25.20 -3.05
C PRO A 303 -5.97 26.22 -3.61
N ARG A 304 -5.56 27.49 -3.60
CA ARG A 304 -6.31 28.59 -4.24
C ARG A 304 -6.41 28.28 -5.74
N ARG A 305 -7.64 28.28 -6.28
CA ARG A 305 -7.86 28.30 -7.73
C ARG A 305 -7.14 29.53 -8.31
N ALA A 306 -6.22 29.30 -9.25
CA ALA A 306 -5.66 30.38 -10.06
C ALA A 306 -6.80 31.08 -10.81
N ALA A 307 -6.89 32.39 -10.64
CA ALA A 307 -7.82 33.21 -11.38
C ALA A 307 -7.37 33.30 -12.86
N THR A 308 -8.28 32.98 -13.77
CA THR A 308 -8.09 33.17 -15.22
C THR A 308 -7.94 34.67 -15.52
N PRO A 309 -6.92 35.12 -16.26
CA PRO A 309 -6.80 36.52 -16.65
C PRO A 309 -7.89 36.91 -17.66
N PRO A 310 -8.40 38.17 -17.63
CA PRO A 310 -9.45 38.61 -18.54
C PRO A 310 -8.94 38.76 -19.98
N ALA A 311 -9.77 38.37 -20.94
CA ALA A 311 -9.52 38.48 -22.36
C ALA A 311 -9.33 39.96 -22.79
N GLN A 312 -8.22 40.24 -23.47
CA GLN A 312 -7.95 41.55 -24.07
C GLN A 312 -8.90 41.79 -25.25
N ARG A 313 -9.71 42.86 -25.16
CA ARG A 313 -10.54 43.36 -26.26
C ARG A 313 -9.65 44.08 -27.28
N ARG A 314 -9.76 43.71 -28.55
CA ARG A 314 -9.15 44.43 -29.69
C ARG A 314 -9.80 45.81 -29.86
N PRO A 315 -9.05 46.89 -30.14
CA PRO A 315 -9.62 48.18 -30.48
C PRO A 315 -10.09 48.22 -31.95
N PRO A 316 -11.08 49.08 -32.29
CA PRO A 316 -11.61 49.20 -33.64
C PRO A 316 -10.69 50.03 -34.56
N ALA A 317 -10.74 49.71 -35.85
CA ALA A 317 -9.98 50.35 -36.92
C ALA A 317 -10.47 51.79 -37.20
N SER A 318 -9.54 52.75 -37.24
CA SER A 318 -9.75 54.10 -37.77
C SER A 318 -9.14 54.23 -39.17
N ARG A 319 -9.96 54.72 -40.11
CA ARG A 319 -9.60 55.12 -41.48
C ARG A 319 -8.91 56.49 -41.50
N GLY A 320 -8.10 56.73 -42.54
CA GLY A 320 -7.61 58.04 -42.99
C GLY A 320 -6.08 58.04 -43.17
N SER A 321 -5.54 57.79 -44.37
CA SER A 321 -5.34 58.72 -45.51
C SER A 321 -4.01 59.50 -45.44
N GLY A 322 -3.13 59.27 -46.43
CA GLY A 322 -2.17 60.27 -46.91
C GLY A 322 -0.72 59.82 -47.05
N GLN A 323 -0.30 59.64 -48.33
CA GLN A 323 1.00 60.01 -48.94
C GLN A 323 2.30 59.38 -48.36
N GLY A 324 3.24 58.81 -49.10
CA GLY A 324 3.62 58.97 -50.51
C GLY A 324 5.03 59.58 -50.59
N GLY A 325 6.04 58.77 -50.98
CA GLY A 325 7.45 59.18 -51.21
C GLY A 325 8.41 58.51 -50.23
N GLY A 326 9.60 58.02 -50.57
CA GLY A 326 10.40 58.10 -51.78
C GLY A 326 11.86 57.74 -51.40
N SER A 327 12.47 56.86 -52.20
CA SER A 327 13.89 56.48 -52.39
C SER A 327 15.05 57.08 -51.56
N GLY A 328 16.04 56.21 -51.27
CA GLY A 328 17.47 56.51 -51.02
C GLY A 328 18.17 55.30 -50.35
N HIS A 329 18.98 54.45 -51.00
CA HIS A 329 20.36 54.55 -51.53
C HIS A 329 21.49 54.87 -50.52
N GLY A 330 22.53 54.01 -50.53
CA GLY A 330 23.86 54.16 -49.88
C GLY A 330 24.05 53.20 -48.70
N GLY A 331 24.87 52.12 -48.78
CA GLY A 331 26.35 52.11 -48.74
C GLY A 331 26.80 52.00 -47.26
N SER A 332 27.73 51.18 -46.78
CA SER A 332 28.88 50.47 -47.34
C SER A 332 29.47 49.53 -46.25
N GLU A 333 30.31 48.56 -46.69
CA GLU A 333 31.40 47.89 -45.93
C GLU A 333 31.00 47.01 -44.72
N GLY A 334 31.56 45.84 -44.46
CA GLY A 334 32.75 45.13 -44.91
C GLY A 334 33.14 44.14 -43.79
N ALA A 335 33.78 43.03 -44.14
CA ALA A 335 34.42 42.03 -43.27
C ALA A 335 33.55 40.89 -42.66
N ALA A 336 33.61 39.74 -43.32
CA ALA A 336 33.61 38.39 -42.74
C ALA A 336 35.10 37.99 -42.45
N PRO A 337 35.49 36.74 -42.05
CA PRO A 337 34.68 35.53 -41.87
C PRO A 337 35.09 34.56 -40.73
N ARG A 338 34.30 33.46 -40.66
CA ARG A 338 34.67 32.04 -40.44
C ARG A 338 34.16 31.38 -39.16
N ALA A 339 33.26 30.42 -39.36
CA ALA A 339 33.26 29.13 -38.68
C ALA A 339 32.72 28.08 -39.68
N GLY A 340 33.44 26.97 -39.79
CA GLY A 340 33.14 25.88 -40.72
C GLY A 340 32.76 24.59 -40.01
N ALA A 341 32.56 23.58 -40.85
CA ALA A 341 32.30 22.15 -40.59
C ALA A 341 30.92 21.84 -39.98
N GLY A 342 30.14 20.88 -40.46
CA GLY A 342 30.42 19.78 -41.40
C GLY A 342 29.60 18.57 -40.93
N ALA A 343 28.64 18.13 -41.74
CA ALA A 343 27.71 17.03 -41.46
C ALA A 343 28.40 15.64 -41.47
N PRO A 344 27.77 14.60 -40.89
CA PRO A 344 28.08 13.22 -41.24
C PRO A 344 27.01 12.59 -42.12
N ALA A 345 27.46 11.96 -43.20
CA ALA A 345 26.72 10.99 -43.99
C ALA A 345 26.78 9.60 -43.34
N GLY A 346 25.71 8.81 -43.47
CA GLY A 346 25.62 7.45 -42.93
C GLY A 346 26.31 6.40 -43.78
N HIS A 347 26.35 5.15 -43.28
CA HIS A 347 26.55 3.93 -44.06
C HIS A 347 25.86 2.73 -43.38
N HIS A 348 25.10 1.99 -44.19
CA HIS A 348 24.70 0.60 -43.97
C HIS A 348 25.89 -0.33 -44.27
N HIS A 349 25.96 -1.50 -43.63
CA HIS A 349 26.14 -2.80 -44.28
C HIS A 349 26.20 -3.97 -43.27
N HIS A 350 25.51 -5.06 -43.65
CA HIS A 350 25.55 -6.46 -43.18
C HIS A 350 24.94 -6.82 -41.82
#